data_AF-A0A1M5AEY6-F1
#
_entry.id   AF-A0A1M5AEY6-F1
#
_cell.length_a   1.000
_cell.length_b   1.000
_cell.length_c   1.000
_cell.angle_alpha   90.00
_cell.angle_beta   90.00
_cell.angle_gamma   90.00
#
_symmetry.space_group_name_H-M   'P 1'
#
loop_
_entity.id
_entity.type
_entity.pdbx_description
1 polymer ?
#
loop_
_entity_poly.entity_id
_entity_poly.type
_entity_poly.pdbx_seq_one_letter_code
_entity_poly.pdbx_strand_id
1 'polypeptide(L)'
;MKTIHIGALECSNDLPLTLIAGPCQLESLDHALMIAEAMAKACADAGAGYVFKASYDKANRTSLSGKRGLGLEEGLRVMDEVRAEIGCPTLTDVHSPEHCAAVAQAVDVMQIPAFLCRQTDLLIAAGETGAVINIKKGQFLAPWDMPNVISKVESTGNENIMLTERGASFGYNALVADFRSLPTMAKTGYPVIMDATHSVQQPGGQGGSTGGQREFAPVMARAAVSLGIAGVFIETHEDPDNAPSDGPNMIPLDQMPALVKSLMQFDALAKANPCRV
;
A
#
# COMPACT_ATOMS: atom_id res chain seq x y z
N MET A 1 -19.70 -3.14 -6.58
CA MET A 1 -18.54 -3.21 -5.66
C MET A 1 -18.76 -2.20 -4.54
N LYS A 2 -18.19 -2.39 -3.35
CA LYS A 2 -18.23 -1.38 -2.30
C LYS A 2 -17.36 -0.17 -2.70
N THR A 3 -17.75 1.01 -2.26
CA THR A 3 -16.97 2.25 -2.42
C THR A 3 -16.54 2.70 -1.04
N ILE A 4 -15.22 2.83 -0.85
CA ILE A 4 -14.63 3.28 0.41
C ILE A 4 -14.22 4.73 0.25
N HIS A 5 -14.63 5.57 1.21
CA HIS A 5 -14.32 6.99 1.21
C HIS A 5 -13.07 7.22 2.06
N ILE A 6 -12.05 7.83 1.45
CA ILE A 6 -10.77 8.17 2.07
C ILE A 6 -10.66 9.70 2.04
N GLY A 7 -11.18 10.35 3.08
CA GLY A 7 -11.43 11.80 3.03
C GLY A 7 -12.41 12.14 1.90
N ALA A 8 -11.99 13.00 0.96
CA ALA A 8 -12.78 13.34 -0.23
C ALA A 8 -12.58 12.36 -1.41
N LEU A 9 -11.65 11.41 -1.32
CA LEU A 9 -11.36 10.44 -2.36
C LEU A 9 -12.30 9.23 -2.25
N GLU A 10 -12.82 8.74 -3.36
CA GLU A 10 -13.57 7.47 -3.43
C GLU A 10 -12.69 6.37 -4.05
N CYS A 11 -12.59 5.23 -3.37
CA CYS A 11 -11.83 4.07 -3.83
C CYS A 11 -12.78 2.87 -4.05
N SER A 12 -12.81 2.35 -5.28
CA SER A 12 -13.59 1.16 -5.63
C SER A 12 -13.00 0.45 -6.84
N ASN A 13 -13.26 -0.85 -6.97
CA ASN A 13 -12.85 -1.64 -8.15
C ASN A 13 -13.50 -1.12 -9.45
N ASP A 14 -14.51 -0.26 -9.36
CA ASP A 14 -15.26 0.26 -10.52
C ASP A 14 -15.01 1.76 -10.77
N LEU A 15 -14.19 2.40 -9.94
CA LEU A 15 -13.81 3.81 -10.07
C LEU A 15 -12.43 3.97 -10.72
N PRO A 16 -12.07 5.19 -11.16
CA PRO A 16 -10.72 5.48 -11.64
C PRO A 16 -9.65 5.03 -10.65
N LEU A 17 -8.51 4.57 -11.17
CA LEU A 17 -7.42 4.03 -10.37
C LEU A 17 -6.97 4.99 -9.25
N THR A 18 -6.88 4.47 -8.04
CA THR A 18 -6.20 5.14 -6.93
C THR A 18 -4.75 4.67 -6.82
N LEU A 19 -3.80 5.61 -6.81
CA LEU A 19 -2.41 5.34 -6.53
C LEU A 19 -2.11 5.59 -5.05
N ILE A 20 -1.61 4.57 -4.36
CA ILE A 20 -1.04 4.68 -3.02
C ILE A 20 0.48 4.72 -3.18
N ALA A 21 1.11 5.88 -2.97
CA ALA A 21 2.54 6.01 -3.22
C ALA A 21 3.27 7.01 -2.31
N GLY A 22 4.54 6.70 -2.07
CA GLY A 22 5.48 7.52 -1.29
C GLY A 22 6.72 6.69 -0.91
N PRO A 23 7.55 7.11 0.04
CA PRO A 23 8.73 6.37 0.44
C PRO A 23 8.41 5.11 1.27
N CYS A 24 9.39 4.21 1.40
CA CYS A 24 9.24 3.02 2.24
C CYS A 24 9.13 3.37 3.73
N GLN A 25 9.93 4.33 4.19
CA GLN A 25 9.91 4.88 5.53
C GLN A 25 10.02 6.40 5.48
N LEU A 26 9.57 7.08 6.53
CA LEU A 26 9.82 8.51 6.71
C LEU A 26 11.30 8.75 7.05
N GLU A 27 11.87 9.78 6.43
CA GLU A 27 13.25 10.22 6.65
C GLU A 27 13.32 11.65 7.23
N SER A 28 12.52 12.56 6.69
CA SER A 28 12.31 13.92 7.19
C SER A 28 11.01 14.49 6.62
N LEU A 29 10.56 15.64 7.14
CA LEU A 29 9.41 16.36 6.59
C LEU A 29 9.67 16.83 5.16
N ASP A 30 10.81 17.49 4.92
CA ASP A 30 11.17 18.02 3.59
C ASP A 30 11.21 16.92 2.52
N HIS A 31 11.73 15.74 2.88
CA HIS A 31 11.78 14.59 1.99
C HIS A 31 10.39 14.04 1.68
N ALA A 32 9.54 13.93 2.71
CA ALA A 32 8.16 13.48 2.55
C ALA A 32 7.36 14.45 1.66
N LEU A 33 7.47 15.76 1.88
CA LEU A 33 6.82 16.79 1.08
C LEU A 33 7.31 16.79 -0.38
N MET A 34 8.62 16.64 -0.61
CA MET A 34 9.19 16.56 -1.96
C MET A 34 8.59 15.39 -2.76
N ILE A 35 8.51 14.20 -2.16
CA ILE A 35 7.91 13.03 -2.82
C ILE A 35 6.40 13.24 -3.00
N ALA A 36 5.71 13.73 -1.97
CA ALA A 36 4.26 13.92 -2.00
C ALA A 36 3.83 14.93 -3.07
N GLU A 37 4.54 16.06 -3.22
CA GLU A 37 4.28 17.07 -4.24
C GLU A 37 4.45 16.51 -5.65
N ALA A 38 5.58 15.83 -5.91
CA ALA A 38 5.86 15.22 -7.21
C ALA A 38 4.79 14.17 -7.59
N MET A 39 4.38 13.35 -6.63
CA MET A 39 3.38 12.31 -6.85
C MET A 39 1.95 12.86 -6.98
N ALA A 40 1.57 13.84 -6.14
CA ALA A 40 0.28 14.51 -6.25
C ALA A 40 0.12 15.16 -7.62
N LYS A 41 1.17 15.85 -8.09
CA LYS A 41 1.20 16.43 -9.45
C LYS A 41 1.05 15.36 -10.53
N ALA A 42 1.82 14.27 -10.46
CA ALA A 42 1.76 13.19 -11.44
C ALA A 42 0.38 12.53 -11.52
N CYS A 43 -0.27 12.30 -10.37
CA CYS A 43 -1.62 11.75 -10.29
C CYS A 43 -2.66 12.73 -10.84
N ALA A 44 -2.60 14.01 -10.45
CA ALA A 44 -3.51 15.04 -10.93
C ALA A 44 -3.44 15.21 -12.46
N ASP A 45 -2.23 15.28 -13.02
CA ASP A 45 -2.00 15.41 -14.47
C ASP A 45 -2.54 14.20 -15.26
N ALA A 46 -2.59 13.01 -14.64
CA ALA A 46 -3.08 11.78 -15.24
C ALA A 46 -4.55 11.45 -14.93
N GLY A 47 -5.18 12.17 -14.00
CA GLY A 47 -6.55 11.89 -13.52
C GLY A 47 -6.66 10.70 -12.57
N ALA A 48 -5.57 10.32 -11.88
CA ALA A 48 -5.56 9.26 -10.88
C ALA A 48 -5.92 9.81 -9.49
N GLY A 49 -6.56 8.99 -8.65
CA GLY A 49 -6.64 9.25 -7.22
C GLY A 49 -5.26 9.12 -6.57
N TYR A 50 -5.00 9.85 -5.48
CA TYR A 50 -3.71 9.79 -4.79
C TYR A 50 -3.87 9.68 -3.27
N VAL A 51 -3.13 8.74 -2.68
CA VAL A 51 -2.92 8.62 -1.24
C VAL A 51 -1.42 8.58 -0.98
N PHE A 52 -0.91 9.53 -0.20
CA PHE A 52 0.49 9.52 0.21
C PHE A 52 0.72 8.38 1.21
N LYS A 53 1.77 7.59 1.00
CA LYS A 53 2.15 6.52 1.90
C LYS A 53 3.56 6.72 2.44
N ALA A 54 3.73 6.53 3.74
CA ALA A 54 5.04 6.30 4.34
C ALA A 54 4.87 5.48 5.64
N SER A 55 5.94 4.83 6.10
CA SER A 55 5.96 4.13 7.39
C SER A 55 6.70 4.97 8.43
N TYR A 56 6.10 5.19 9.60
CA TYR A 56 6.76 5.87 10.73
C TYR A 56 7.79 4.97 11.44
N ASP A 57 7.57 3.65 11.41
CA ASP A 57 8.45 2.64 12.00
C ASP A 57 8.61 1.44 11.04
N LYS A 58 9.82 0.89 10.96
CA LYS A 58 10.10 -0.42 10.37
C LYS A 58 10.31 -1.45 11.48
N ALA A 59 9.21 -1.94 12.04
CA ALA A 59 9.21 -2.89 13.16
C ALA A 59 9.72 -4.31 12.81
N ASN A 60 9.95 -4.60 11.53
CA ASN A 60 10.21 -5.94 10.99
C ASN A 60 11.53 -6.04 10.21
N ARG A 61 12.52 -5.20 10.53
CA ARG A 61 13.86 -5.28 9.92
C ARG A 61 14.49 -6.65 10.17
N THR A 62 15.17 -7.18 9.15
CA THR A 62 15.94 -8.44 9.27
C THR A 62 17.09 -8.31 10.28
N SER A 63 17.70 -7.13 10.40
CA SER A 63 18.82 -6.85 11.30
C SER A 63 18.46 -5.81 12.38
N LEU A 64 19.04 -5.96 13.57
CA LEU A 64 18.86 -5.04 14.70
C LEU A 64 19.45 -3.64 14.44
N SER A 65 20.44 -3.52 13.55
CA SER A 65 21.09 -2.25 13.19
C SER A 65 20.39 -1.49 12.06
N GLY A 66 19.30 -2.03 11.50
CA GLY A 66 18.54 -1.36 10.45
C GLY A 66 17.90 -0.07 10.94
N LYS A 67 17.97 1.01 10.14
CA LYS A 67 17.22 2.24 10.42
C LYS A 67 15.72 1.94 10.52
N ARG A 68 15.05 2.53 11.51
CA ARG A 68 13.64 2.25 11.80
C ARG A 68 12.68 3.36 11.40
N GLY A 69 13.14 4.53 10.98
CA GLY A 69 12.29 5.69 10.69
C GLY A 69 12.30 6.70 11.84
N LEU A 70 11.34 7.62 11.83
CA LEU A 70 11.23 8.72 12.81
C LEU A 70 10.61 8.30 14.15
N GLY A 71 9.99 7.12 14.21
CA GLY A 71 9.20 6.67 15.35
C GLY A 71 7.78 7.24 15.32
N LEU A 72 6.95 6.79 16.26
CA LEU A 72 5.50 7.04 16.23
C LEU A 72 5.15 8.53 16.28
N GLU A 73 5.58 9.25 17.32
CA GLU A 73 5.17 10.64 17.56
C GLU A 73 5.58 11.57 16.41
N GLU A 74 6.88 11.61 16.08
CA GLU A 74 7.40 12.46 15.02
C GLU A 74 6.92 12.01 13.63
N GLY A 75 6.80 10.69 13.40
CA GLY A 75 6.29 10.17 12.14
C GLY A 75 4.83 10.56 11.90
N LEU A 76 3.97 10.49 12.93
CA LEU A 76 2.58 10.92 12.81
C LEU A 76 2.47 12.44 12.62
N ARG A 77 3.34 13.24 13.25
CA ARG A 77 3.43 14.68 12.99
C ARG A 77 3.74 14.95 11.52
N VAL A 78 4.74 14.27 10.94
CA VAL A 78 5.09 14.43 9.51
C VAL A 78 3.95 14.02 8.59
N MET A 79 3.24 12.93 8.90
CA MET A 79 2.07 12.52 8.09
C MET A 79 0.96 13.57 8.11
N ASP A 80 0.68 14.16 9.27
CA ASP A 80 -0.33 15.22 9.40
C ASP A 80 0.06 16.49 8.62
N GLU A 81 1.34 16.89 8.68
CA GLU A 81 1.85 18.03 7.92
C GLU A 81 1.77 17.79 6.40
N VAL A 82 2.12 16.59 5.92
CA VAL A 82 1.95 16.23 4.50
C VAL A 82 0.48 16.31 4.09
N ARG A 83 -0.43 15.81 4.92
CA ARG A 83 -1.88 15.90 4.68
C ARG A 83 -2.34 17.35 4.58
N ALA A 84 -1.85 18.23 5.45
CA ALA A 84 -2.22 19.64 5.48
C ALA A 84 -1.66 20.46 4.31
N GLU A 85 -0.37 20.29 3.99
CA GLU A 85 0.34 21.07 2.97
C GLU A 85 -0.02 20.62 1.54
N ILE A 86 -0.11 19.30 1.32
CA ILE A 86 -0.39 18.73 -0.02
C ILE A 86 -1.89 18.61 -0.27
N GLY A 87 -2.70 18.48 0.80
CA GLY A 87 -4.14 18.28 0.70
C GLY A 87 -4.55 16.90 0.19
N CYS A 88 -3.65 15.91 0.25
CA CYS A 88 -3.95 14.52 -0.12
C CYS A 88 -4.18 13.64 1.11
N PRO A 89 -5.03 12.60 1.02
CA PRO A 89 -5.13 11.61 2.09
C PRO A 89 -3.82 10.86 2.31
N THR A 90 -3.63 10.34 3.52
CA THR A 90 -2.40 9.68 3.95
C THR A 90 -2.63 8.27 4.48
N LEU A 91 -1.61 7.43 4.35
CA LEU A 91 -1.61 6.03 4.80
C LEU A 91 -0.30 5.67 5.49
N THR A 92 -0.38 5.11 6.69
CA THR A 92 0.75 4.43 7.36
C THR A 92 0.34 3.06 7.86
N ASP A 93 1.31 2.16 8.02
CA ASP A 93 1.13 0.87 8.67
C ASP A 93 1.21 0.95 10.20
N VAL A 94 0.49 0.04 10.86
CA VAL A 94 0.41 -0.06 12.32
C VAL A 94 0.91 -1.42 12.82
N HIS A 95 1.76 -1.39 13.86
CA HIS A 95 2.51 -2.57 14.31
C HIS A 95 2.03 -3.19 15.62
N SER A 96 1.20 -2.48 16.39
CA SER A 96 0.63 -2.97 17.65
C SER A 96 -0.76 -2.36 17.91
N PRO A 97 -1.64 -3.04 18.68
CA PRO A 97 -2.97 -2.53 18.99
C PRO A 97 -2.97 -1.14 19.65
N GLU A 98 -1.97 -0.86 20.50
CA GLU A 98 -1.88 0.39 21.25
C GLU A 98 -1.58 1.60 20.36
N HIS A 99 -1.03 1.38 19.17
CA HIS A 99 -0.78 2.44 18.20
C HIS A 99 -2.06 2.86 17.44
N CYS A 100 -3.06 1.98 17.31
CA CYS A 100 -4.21 2.20 16.43
C CYS A 100 -4.94 3.52 16.70
N ALA A 101 -5.24 3.85 17.96
CA ALA A 101 -5.97 5.06 18.30
C ALA A 101 -5.22 6.35 17.92
N ALA A 102 -3.91 6.41 18.16
CA ALA A 102 -3.10 7.57 17.82
C ALA A 102 -2.92 7.70 16.30
N VAL A 103 -2.65 6.57 15.62
CA VAL A 103 -2.47 6.55 14.16
C VAL A 103 -3.77 6.99 13.46
N ALA A 104 -4.94 6.51 13.88
CA ALA A 104 -6.23 6.86 13.29
C ALA A 104 -6.59 8.36 13.38
N GLN A 105 -5.97 9.12 14.29
CA GLN A 105 -6.15 10.58 14.35
C GLN A 105 -5.28 11.32 13.32
N ALA A 106 -4.12 10.75 13.00
CA ALA A 106 -3.10 11.38 12.16
C ALA A 106 -3.20 11.02 10.68
N VAL A 107 -3.80 9.87 10.33
CA VAL A 107 -3.90 9.41 8.93
C VAL A 107 -5.32 9.00 8.55
N ASP A 108 -5.59 8.97 7.25
CA ASP A 108 -6.89 8.61 6.68
C ASP A 108 -7.04 7.09 6.50
N VAL A 109 -5.92 6.39 6.31
CA VAL A 109 -5.88 4.94 6.14
C VAL A 109 -4.84 4.29 7.04
N MET A 110 -5.26 3.31 7.83
CA MET A 110 -4.37 2.45 8.60
C MET A 110 -4.11 1.14 7.86
N GLN A 111 -2.84 0.78 7.70
CA GLN A 111 -2.47 -0.46 7.04
C GLN A 111 -2.08 -1.56 8.03
N ILE A 112 -2.70 -2.74 7.88
CA ILE A 112 -2.30 -3.96 8.59
C ILE A 112 -1.15 -4.62 7.82
N PRO A 113 0.05 -4.78 8.42
CA PRO A 113 1.18 -5.42 7.76
C PRO A 113 0.91 -6.88 7.38
N ALA A 114 1.52 -7.34 6.29
CA ALA A 114 1.37 -8.70 5.77
C ALA A 114 1.68 -9.80 6.81
N PHE A 115 2.70 -9.62 7.66
CA PHE A 115 3.01 -10.60 8.72
C PHE A 115 1.99 -10.61 9.86
N LEU A 116 1.28 -9.50 10.05
CA LEU A 116 0.33 -9.31 11.15
C LEU A 116 -1.14 -9.49 10.71
N CYS A 117 -1.39 -9.83 9.44
CA CYS A 117 -2.71 -9.88 8.83
C CYS A 117 -3.66 -10.94 9.43
N ARG A 118 -3.21 -11.76 10.39
CA ARG A 118 -4.07 -12.70 11.13
C ARG A 118 -4.19 -12.38 12.63
N GLN A 119 -3.45 -11.38 13.14
CA GLN A 119 -3.44 -11.07 14.57
C GLN A 119 -4.78 -10.46 14.97
N THR A 120 -5.56 -11.22 15.73
CA THR A 120 -6.96 -10.85 16.06
C THR A 120 -7.03 -9.53 16.80
N ASP A 121 -6.21 -9.35 17.84
CA ASP A 121 -6.26 -8.16 18.68
C ASP A 121 -5.90 -6.90 17.90
N LEU A 122 -4.92 -6.99 16.99
CA LEU A 122 -4.56 -5.87 16.11
C LEU A 122 -5.69 -5.52 15.13
N LEU A 123 -6.35 -6.52 14.54
CA LEU A 123 -7.44 -6.29 13.59
C LEU A 123 -8.68 -5.71 14.27
N ILE A 124 -9.00 -6.18 15.48
CA ILE A 124 -10.10 -5.64 16.29
C ILE A 124 -9.77 -4.20 16.69
N ALA A 125 -8.59 -3.95 17.27
CA ALA A 125 -8.19 -2.60 17.68
C ALA A 125 -8.16 -1.61 16.50
N ALA A 126 -7.72 -2.04 15.33
CA ALA A 126 -7.79 -1.24 14.12
C ALA A 126 -9.24 -0.98 13.69
N GLY A 127 -10.10 -2.00 13.70
CA GLY A 127 -11.52 -1.87 13.37
C GLY A 127 -12.27 -0.89 14.29
N GLU A 128 -12.03 -0.97 15.60
CA GLU A 128 -12.65 -0.11 16.62
C GLU A 128 -12.37 1.39 16.43
N THR A 129 -11.33 1.77 15.68
CA THR A 129 -11.06 3.17 15.37
C THR A 129 -12.05 3.78 14.38
N GLY A 130 -12.75 2.97 13.60
CA GLY A 130 -13.62 3.41 12.50
C GLY A 130 -12.89 3.94 11.25
N ALA A 131 -11.55 4.05 11.28
CA ALA A 131 -10.76 4.50 10.13
C ALA A 131 -10.78 3.48 8.98
N VAL A 132 -10.32 3.91 7.80
CA VAL A 132 -10.16 3.00 6.65
C VAL A 132 -9.00 2.05 6.93
N ILE A 133 -9.24 0.74 6.77
CA ILE A 133 -8.27 -0.32 7.02
C ILE A 133 -7.79 -0.92 5.71
N ASN A 134 -6.52 -0.74 5.36
CA ASN A 134 -5.88 -1.45 4.26
C ASN A 134 -5.18 -2.72 4.75
N ILE A 135 -5.68 -3.89 4.34
CA ILE A 135 -5.16 -5.17 4.83
C ILE A 135 -4.23 -5.78 3.79
N LYS A 136 -2.93 -5.84 4.09
CA LYS A 136 -1.97 -6.56 3.22
C LYS A 136 -2.11 -8.06 3.42
N LYS A 137 -2.40 -8.79 2.34
CA LYS A 137 -2.43 -10.25 2.37
C LYS A 137 -1.03 -10.78 2.70
N GLY A 138 -0.93 -11.60 3.73
CA GLY A 138 0.30 -12.30 4.06
C GLY A 138 0.80 -13.17 2.90
N GLN A 139 2.10 -13.20 2.64
CA GLN A 139 2.70 -14.08 1.62
C GLN A 139 2.46 -15.59 1.88
N PHE A 140 2.04 -15.94 3.09
CA PHE A 140 1.64 -17.30 3.49
C PHE A 140 0.12 -17.57 3.38
N LEU A 141 -0.66 -16.58 2.97
CA LEU A 141 -2.13 -16.63 3.00
C LEU A 141 -2.69 -16.72 1.58
N ALA A 142 -3.65 -17.62 1.37
CA ALA A 142 -4.36 -17.73 0.11
C ALA A 142 -5.43 -16.62 0.00
N PRO A 143 -5.78 -16.18 -1.23
CA PRO A 143 -6.76 -15.10 -1.42
C PRO A 143 -8.17 -15.46 -0.90
N TRP A 144 -8.58 -16.74 -0.97
CA TRP A 144 -9.88 -17.20 -0.45
C TRP A 144 -9.95 -17.30 1.07
N ASP A 145 -8.84 -17.09 1.79
CA ASP A 145 -8.83 -17.01 3.26
C ASP A 145 -9.01 -15.58 3.78
N MET A 146 -8.92 -14.57 2.91
CA MET A 146 -9.13 -13.16 3.27
C MET A 146 -10.50 -12.84 3.89
N PRO A 147 -11.62 -13.52 3.56
CA PRO A 147 -12.89 -13.32 4.27
C PRO A 147 -12.76 -13.49 5.79
N ASN A 148 -11.94 -14.42 6.27
CA ASN A 148 -11.73 -14.61 7.73
C ASN A 148 -11.01 -13.43 8.38
N VAL A 149 -10.17 -12.72 7.63
CA VAL A 149 -9.46 -11.53 8.11
C VAL A 149 -10.40 -10.33 8.13
N ILE A 150 -11.21 -10.20 7.07
CA ILE A 150 -12.25 -9.18 6.92
C ILE A 150 -13.26 -9.26 8.07
N SER A 151 -13.78 -10.46 8.37
CA SER A 151 -14.79 -10.64 9.41
C SER A 151 -14.34 -10.19 10.80
N LYS A 152 -13.03 -10.17 11.08
CA LYS A 152 -12.51 -9.64 12.36
C LYS A 152 -12.70 -8.13 12.45
N VAL A 153 -12.39 -7.40 11.38
CA VAL A 153 -12.60 -5.95 11.32
C VAL A 153 -14.10 -5.65 11.29
N GLU A 154 -14.89 -6.36 10.47
CA GLU A 154 -16.35 -6.18 10.41
C GLU A 154 -17.04 -6.46 11.74
N SER A 155 -16.51 -7.35 12.59
CA SER A 155 -17.08 -7.64 13.91
C SER A 155 -17.12 -6.42 14.85
N THR A 156 -16.33 -5.39 14.56
CA THR A 156 -16.32 -4.10 15.27
C THR A 156 -17.36 -3.11 14.74
N GLY A 157 -18.07 -3.45 13.67
CA GLY A 157 -18.97 -2.55 12.92
C GLY A 157 -18.28 -1.72 11.83
N ASN A 158 -16.96 -1.86 11.66
CA ASN A 158 -16.20 -1.15 10.64
C ASN A 158 -16.15 -1.93 9.31
N GLU A 159 -16.78 -1.38 8.28
CA GLU A 159 -16.75 -1.91 6.90
C GLU A 159 -15.87 -1.06 5.96
N ASN A 160 -15.04 -0.15 6.47
CA ASN A 160 -14.14 0.67 5.66
C ASN A 160 -12.87 -0.10 5.31
N ILE A 161 -12.97 -1.16 4.51
CA ILE A 161 -11.86 -2.12 4.29
C ILE A 161 -11.37 -2.09 2.85
N MET A 162 -10.05 -2.15 2.67
CA MET A 162 -9.38 -2.41 1.38
C MET A 162 -8.45 -3.62 1.51
N LEU A 163 -8.26 -4.36 0.42
CA LEU A 163 -7.44 -5.59 0.39
C LEU A 163 -6.24 -5.40 -0.54
N THR A 164 -5.03 -5.61 -0.05
CA THR A 164 -3.81 -5.43 -0.83
C THR A 164 -3.11 -6.77 -1.08
N GLU A 165 -2.97 -7.15 -2.36
CA GLU A 165 -2.07 -8.22 -2.81
C GLU A 165 -0.61 -7.75 -2.78
N ARG A 166 0.33 -8.65 -2.47
CA ARG A 166 1.77 -8.36 -2.41
C ARG A 166 2.66 -9.55 -2.75
N GLY A 167 2.10 -10.58 -3.39
CA GLY A 167 2.77 -11.85 -3.70
C GLY A 167 2.58 -12.91 -2.62
N ALA A 168 2.81 -14.16 -3.00
CA ALA A 168 2.84 -15.35 -2.15
C ALA A 168 4.21 -16.01 -2.18
N SER A 169 4.61 -16.67 -1.09
CA SER A 169 5.89 -17.37 -1.00
C SER A 169 5.99 -18.47 -2.07
N PHE A 170 7.08 -18.48 -2.82
CA PHE A 170 7.34 -19.46 -3.86
C PHE A 170 8.71 -20.13 -3.63
N GLY A 171 8.72 -21.17 -2.81
CA GLY A 171 9.98 -21.74 -2.31
C GLY A 171 10.65 -20.82 -1.30
N TYR A 172 11.99 -20.81 -1.30
CA TYR A 172 12.79 -19.96 -0.40
C TYR A 172 13.19 -18.66 -1.07
N ASN A 173 13.13 -17.56 -0.31
CA ASN A 173 13.63 -16.24 -0.71
C ASN A 173 13.02 -15.66 -2.00
N ALA A 174 11.86 -16.16 -2.42
CA ALA A 174 11.17 -15.72 -3.63
C ALA A 174 9.67 -15.59 -3.41
N LEU A 175 9.07 -14.67 -4.16
CA LEU A 175 7.64 -14.43 -4.21
C LEU A 175 7.14 -14.63 -5.64
N VAL A 176 5.88 -15.06 -5.76
CA VAL A 176 5.13 -15.05 -7.01
C VAL A 176 3.80 -14.34 -6.80
N ALA A 177 3.43 -13.46 -7.72
CA ALA A 177 2.11 -12.83 -7.73
C ALA A 177 1.16 -13.68 -8.57
N ASP A 178 0.26 -14.42 -7.91
CA ASP A 178 -0.85 -15.09 -8.61
C ASP A 178 -1.94 -14.06 -8.91
N PHE A 179 -2.00 -13.60 -10.16
CA PHE A 179 -2.96 -12.59 -10.61
C PHE A 179 -4.42 -13.05 -10.51
N ARG A 180 -4.70 -14.35 -10.34
CA ARG A 180 -6.06 -14.84 -10.02
C ARG A 180 -6.51 -14.42 -8.62
N SER A 181 -5.56 -14.06 -7.74
CA SER A 181 -5.84 -13.57 -6.39
C SER A 181 -6.61 -12.26 -6.40
N LEU A 182 -6.35 -11.38 -7.37
CA LEU A 182 -7.01 -10.08 -7.48
C LEU A 182 -8.53 -10.21 -7.71
N PRO A 183 -9.02 -10.89 -8.76
CA PRO A 183 -10.46 -11.11 -8.92
C PRO A 183 -11.04 -12.02 -7.83
N THR A 184 -10.26 -12.95 -7.26
CA THR A 184 -10.73 -13.77 -6.13
C THR A 184 -11.04 -12.91 -4.91
N MET A 185 -10.16 -11.99 -4.53
CA MET A 185 -10.40 -11.06 -3.42
C MET A 185 -11.52 -10.07 -3.75
N ALA A 186 -11.67 -9.66 -5.02
CA ALA A 186 -12.75 -8.75 -5.44
C ALA A 186 -14.15 -9.34 -5.23
N LYS A 187 -14.30 -10.68 -5.14
CA LYS A 187 -15.58 -11.35 -4.80
C LYS A 187 -16.11 -10.98 -3.42
N THR A 188 -15.25 -10.50 -2.52
CA THR A 188 -15.65 -9.97 -1.21
C THR A 188 -16.40 -8.64 -1.32
N GLY A 189 -16.36 -7.99 -2.49
CA GLY A 189 -16.94 -6.69 -2.76
C GLY A 189 -16.05 -5.50 -2.39
N TYR A 190 -14.98 -5.70 -1.61
CA TYR A 190 -14.07 -4.64 -1.19
C TYR A 190 -13.09 -4.20 -2.29
N PRO A 191 -12.59 -2.95 -2.26
CA PRO A 191 -11.53 -2.50 -3.14
C PRO A 191 -10.28 -3.37 -3.05
N VAL A 192 -9.74 -3.76 -4.19
CA VAL A 192 -8.53 -4.56 -4.32
C VAL A 192 -7.40 -3.69 -4.84
N ILE A 193 -6.27 -3.74 -4.14
CA ILE A 193 -5.04 -3.02 -4.43
C ILE A 193 -3.94 -4.03 -4.77
N MET A 194 -3.07 -3.70 -5.72
CA MET A 194 -1.84 -4.44 -5.97
C MET A 194 -0.63 -3.66 -5.45
N ASP A 195 0.08 -4.20 -4.47
CA ASP A 195 1.40 -3.74 -4.05
C ASP A 195 2.48 -4.25 -5.00
N ALA A 196 2.77 -3.43 -6.01
CA ALA A 196 3.71 -3.77 -7.06
C ALA A 196 5.15 -3.83 -6.53
N THR A 197 5.53 -2.89 -5.65
CA THR A 197 6.86 -2.82 -5.02
C THR A 197 7.15 -4.07 -4.21
N HIS A 198 6.27 -4.46 -3.30
CA HIS A 198 6.56 -5.59 -2.42
C HIS A 198 6.37 -6.96 -3.08
N SER A 199 5.65 -7.02 -4.21
CA SER A 199 5.50 -8.25 -4.99
C SER A 199 6.78 -8.72 -5.68
N VAL A 200 7.75 -7.82 -5.88
CA VAL A 200 9.05 -8.12 -6.54
C VAL A 200 10.18 -8.31 -5.54
N GLN A 201 9.87 -8.35 -4.24
CA GLN A 201 10.86 -8.62 -3.20
C GLN A 201 11.45 -10.02 -3.32
N GLN A 202 12.72 -10.11 -2.94
CA GLN A 202 13.43 -11.37 -2.69
C GLN A 202 13.79 -11.42 -1.19
N PRO A 203 12.87 -11.90 -0.32
CA PRO A 203 13.03 -11.81 1.12
C PRO A 203 14.28 -12.54 1.59
N GLY A 204 15.18 -11.88 2.32
CA GLY A 204 16.44 -12.48 2.79
C GLY A 204 17.46 -12.79 1.68
N GLY A 205 17.24 -12.33 0.44
CA GLY A 205 18.12 -12.61 -0.71
C GLY A 205 19.54 -12.02 -0.59
N GLN A 206 19.76 -11.07 0.33
CA GLN A 206 21.07 -10.46 0.59
C GLN A 206 21.66 -10.83 1.96
N GLY A 207 21.12 -11.85 2.62
CA GLY A 207 21.55 -12.31 3.95
C GLY A 207 21.07 -11.39 5.10
N GLY A 208 21.47 -10.12 5.11
CA GLY A 208 21.12 -9.14 6.16
C GLY A 208 19.98 -8.17 5.80
N SER A 209 19.54 -8.17 4.55
CA SER A 209 18.50 -7.27 3.99
C SER A 209 17.65 -8.00 2.94
N THR A 210 16.48 -7.41 2.66
CA THR A 210 15.63 -7.84 1.54
C THR A 210 16.24 -7.35 0.22
N GLY A 211 16.41 -8.26 -0.73
CA GLY A 211 16.72 -7.91 -2.12
C GLY A 211 15.44 -7.52 -2.88
N GLY A 212 15.57 -7.26 -4.17
CA GLY A 212 14.45 -6.83 -4.99
C GLY A 212 14.80 -6.76 -6.45
N GLN A 213 13.77 -6.71 -7.29
CA GLN A 213 13.89 -6.51 -8.73
C GLN A 213 12.97 -5.38 -9.16
N ARG A 214 13.34 -4.14 -8.80
CA ARG A 214 12.55 -2.92 -9.08
C ARG A 214 12.14 -2.78 -10.54
N GLU A 215 12.92 -3.31 -11.48
CA GLU A 215 12.61 -3.32 -12.92
C GLU A 215 11.29 -4.04 -13.23
N PHE A 216 10.83 -4.95 -12.36
CA PHE A 216 9.56 -5.64 -12.52
C PHE A 216 8.40 -4.96 -11.78
N ALA A 217 8.62 -3.98 -10.90
CA ALA A 217 7.52 -3.30 -10.22
C ALA A 217 6.57 -2.59 -11.22
N PRO A 218 7.05 -1.85 -12.25
CA PRO A 218 6.18 -1.33 -13.30
C PRO A 218 5.42 -2.43 -14.07
N VAL A 219 6.04 -3.60 -14.26
CA VAL A 219 5.42 -4.75 -14.94
C VAL A 219 4.26 -5.28 -14.12
N MET A 220 4.46 -5.47 -12.80
CA MET A 220 3.43 -5.94 -11.89
C MET A 220 2.25 -4.96 -11.80
N ALA A 221 2.52 -3.66 -11.72
CA ALA A 221 1.50 -2.63 -11.71
C ALA A 221 0.65 -2.66 -13.00
N ARG A 222 1.28 -2.69 -14.18
CA ARG A 222 0.57 -2.72 -15.48
C ARG A 222 -0.29 -3.98 -15.62
N ALA A 223 0.25 -5.14 -15.27
CA ALA A 223 -0.49 -6.39 -15.30
C ALA A 223 -1.73 -6.33 -14.39
N ALA A 224 -1.60 -5.77 -13.19
CA ALA A 224 -2.69 -5.72 -12.22
C ALA A 224 -3.78 -4.75 -12.65
N VAL A 225 -3.40 -3.56 -13.11
CA VAL A 225 -4.34 -2.54 -13.61
C VAL A 225 -5.13 -3.04 -14.82
N SER A 226 -4.52 -3.86 -15.69
CA SER A 226 -5.21 -4.46 -16.84
C SER A 226 -6.40 -5.36 -16.48
N LEU A 227 -6.52 -5.79 -15.22
CA LEU A 227 -7.65 -6.60 -14.72
C LEU A 227 -8.81 -5.76 -14.17
N GLY A 228 -8.63 -4.45 -14.03
CA GLY A 228 -9.65 -3.54 -13.50
C GLY A 228 -9.76 -3.60 -11.97
N ILE A 229 -8.67 -3.32 -11.27
CA ILE A 229 -8.61 -3.23 -9.80
C ILE A 229 -8.85 -1.80 -9.30
N ALA A 230 -9.03 -1.61 -7.99
CA ALA A 230 -9.28 -0.29 -7.42
C ALA A 230 -8.05 0.61 -7.38
N GLY A 231 -6.87 0.01 -7.18
CA GLY A 231 -5.64 0.80 -7.03
C GLY A 231 -4.37 -0.01 -7.11
N VAL A 232 -3.25 0.70 -7.11
CA VAL A 232 -1.91 0.12 -6.96
C VAL A 232 -1.16 0.83 -5.84
N PHE A 233 -0.34 0.06 -5.14
CA PHE A 233 0.58 0.53 -4.14
C PHE A 233 2.01 0.47 -4.70
N ILE A 234 2.72 1.59 -4.67
CA ILE A 234 4.08 1.73 -5.22
C ILE A 234 4.93 2.58 -4.27
N GLU A 235 6.08 2.07 -3.86
CA GLU A 235 7.09 2.88 -3.18
C GLU A 235 8.07 3.48 -4.18
N THR A 236 8.47 4.73 -3.91
CA THR A 236 9.36 5.51 -4.76
C THR A 236 10.37 6.29 -3.93
N HIS A 237 11.47 6.68 -4.56
CA HIS A 237 12.55 7.46 -3.96
C HIS A 237 13.30 8.20 -5.07
N GLU A 238 13.86 9.37 -4.77
CA GLU A 238 14.72 10.14 -5.68
C GLU A 238 16.05 9.43 -5.93
N ASP A 239 16.52 8.68 -4.95
CA ASP A 239 17.74 7.86 -5.00
C ASP A 239 17.53 6.47 -4.39
N PRO A 240 16.83 5.54 -5.07
CA PRO A 240 16.52 4.23 -4.52
C PRO A 240 17.74 3.39 -4.11
N ASP A 241 18.93 3.68 -4.60
CA ASP A 241 20.14 2.91 -4.28
C ASP A 241 20.69 3.28 -2.89
N ASN A 242 20.41 4.49 -2.42
CA ASN A 242 20.79 4.96 -1.09
C ASN A 242 19.62 5.02 -0.10
N ALA A 243 18.42 4.57 -0.50
CA ALA A 243 17.26 4.52 0.36
C ALA A 243 17.48 3.62 1.60
N PRO A 244 17.02 4.03 2.80
CA PRO A 244 17.30 3.34 4.06
C PRO A 244 16.56 1.99 4.25
N SER A 245 15.56 1.73 3.41
CA SER A 245 14.75 0.50 3.40
C SER A 245 14.23 0.22 2.00
N ASP A 246 14.19 -1.06 1.60
CA ASP A 246 13.56 -1.59 0.38
C ASP A 246 13.89 -0.90 -0.96
N GLY A 247 14.94 -0.08 -1.01
CA GLY A 247 15.47 0.55 -2.21
C GLY A 247 15.50 -0.33 -3.46
N PRO A 248 15.99 -1.59 -3.40
CA PRO A 248 16.00 -2.51 -4.54
C PRO A 248 14.64 -2.83 -5.19
N ASN A 249 13.52 -2.42 -4.56
CA ASN A 249 12.16 -2.63 -5.03
C ASN A 249 11.46 -1.34 -5.49
N MET A 250 12.02 -0.18 -5.15
CA MET A 250 11.41 1.12 -5.43
C MET A 250 11.63 1.56 -6.87
N ILE A 251 10.61 2.24 -7.41
CA ILE A 251 10.70 2.88 -8.72
C ILE A 251 11.29 4.29 -8.52
N PRO A 252 12.31 4.71 -9.30
CA PRO A 252 12.84 6.08 -9.21
C PRO A 252 11.75 7.14 -9.41
N LEU A 253 11.77 8.20 -8.59
CA LEU A 253 10.71 9.22 -8.53
C LEU A 253 10.50 9.92 -9.87
N ASP A 254 11.58 10.19 -10.60
CA ASP A 254 11.55 10.83 -11.92
C ASP A 254 10.83 9.98 -13.00
N GLN A 255 10.69 8.67 -12.79
CA GLN A 255 9.99 7.76 -13.69
C GLN A 255 8.49 7.64 -13.39
N MET A 256 8.06 8.06 -12.20
CA MET A 256 6.67 7.91 -11.75
C MET A 256 5.66 8.64 -12.66
N PRO A 257 5.88 9.88 -13.14
CA PRO A 257 4.90 10.55 -14.01
C PRO A 257 4.57 9.77 -15.29
N ALA A 258 5.59 9.20 -15.94
CA ALA A 258 5.41 8.39 -17.14
C ALA A 258 4.68 7.08 -16.82
N LEU A 259 5.00 6.46 -15.69
CA LEU A 259 4.33 5.24 -15.24
C LEU A 259 2.86 5.49 -14.94
N VAL A 260 2.52 6.49 -14.13
CA VAL A 260 1.13 6.81 -13.74
C VAL A 260 0.28 7.07 -14.98
N LYS A 261 0.79 7.87 -15.94
CA LYS A 261 0.10 8.09 -17.21
C LYS A 261 -0.17 6.78 -17.96
N SER A 262 0.80 5.88 -18.01
CA SER A 262 0.62 4.57 -18.64
C SER A 262 -0.39 3.71 -17.89
N LEU A 263 -0.41 3.71 -16.56
CA LEU A 263 -1.37 2.95 -15.76
C LEU A 263 -2.79 3.42 -16.00
N MET A 264 -3.03 4.73 -16.06
CA MET A 264 -4.37 5.28 -16.35
C MET A 264 -4.91 4.87 -17.72
N GLN A 265 -4.04 4.66 -18.72
CA GLN A 265 -4.45 4.11 -20.02
C GLN A 265 -4.91 2.65 -19.92
N PHE A 266 -4.23 1.82 -19.11
CA PHE A 266 -4.68 0.46 -18.84
C PHE A 266 -5.97 0.45 -18.03
N ASP A 267 -6.09 1.32 -17.03
CA ASP A 267 -7.29 1.42 -16.18
C ASP A 267 -8.51 1.78 -17.01
N ALA A 268 -8.42 2.82 -17.85
CA ALA A 268 -9.52 3.22 -18.73
C ALA A 268 -9.99 2.08 -19.64
N LEU A 269 -9.05 1.32 -20.22
CA LEU A 269 -9.39 0.17 -21.06
C LEU A 269 -10.04 -0.96 -20.24
N ALA A 270 -9.45 -1.31 -19.10
CA ALA A 270 -9.93 -2.40 -18.27
C ALA A 270 -11.31 -2.11 -17.66
N LYS A 271 -11.57 -0.86 -17.25
CA LYS A 271 -12.85 -0.45 -16.67
C LYS A 271 -13.95 -0.21 -17.71
N ALA A 272 -13.60 0.04 -18.97
CA ALA A 272 -14.57 0.09 -20.06
C ALA A 272 -15.22 -1.27 -20.36
N ASN A 273 -14.52 -2.38 -20.07
CA ASN A 273 -15.04 -3.74 -20.19
C ASN A 273 -14.49 -4.64 -19.07
N PRO A 274 -15.03 -4.53 -17.85
CA PRO A 274 -14.42 -5.13 -16.69
C PRO A 274 -14.52 -6.66 -16.69
N CYS A 275 -13.40 -7.32 -16.42
CA CYS A 275 -13.35 -8.77 -16.27
C CYS A 275 -13.96 -9.18 -14.91
N ARG A 276 -15.15 -9.80 -14.93
CA ARG A 276 -15.83 -10.31 -13.72
C ARG A 276 -15.74 -11.84 -13.70
N VAL A 277 -14.91 -12.37 -12.82
CA VAL A 277 -14.67 -13.82 -12.60
C VAL A 277 -15.24 -14.25 -11.26
#